data_AF-A0AA95MDC2-F1
#
_entry.id   AF-A0AA95MDC2-F1
#
_cell.length_a   1.000
_cell.length_b   1.000
_cell.length_c   1.000
_cell.angle_alpha   90.00
_cell.angle_beta   90.00
_cell.angle_gamma   90.00
#
_symmetry.space_group_name_H-M   'P 1'
#
loop_
_entity.id
_entity.type
_entity.pdbx_description
1 polymer ?
#
loop_
_entity_poly.entity_id
_entity_poly.type
_entity_poly.pdbx_seq_one_letter_code
_entity_poly.pdbx_strand_id
1 'polypeptide(L)'
;MSRPNQAVILAAGERKPFDIPIGFLEIEESTIIERIITILNANGIDDITIITGYKKEYYEELAKKRNLHLIYCEKYKWTGTMHSLALASEHMKDDFLLIESDLVFEERAITYLLNHPNRNAMLLTNESGSGDEVLVEIRDHYICQISKDIHQLNKIDGEFIGLSKISIETYRHMIENFKHNKNPYFNYEYSLLNLVHRHNIGFEKIDDLIWSEIDTIDHYNNLRYLIYPKLKRKELEVREKYVQELLAEVLEVESDSIKNIEKLGGLTNNNYKVSISTNELVARVPGTGTEKTINRQNEKVNSSIALQLGLDSRTIYFNEMTGLKITEFITDAETLNPTTAKREGNMELIANVLKTLHTSGQKFMVDFDPFDGTEYYEKVLLEANGKLFRDYLDIKQKFMPLQEELNDLGLNTVPCHLDCLPENFIKSGENTLYLIDWEYSGNYDILFDVAAVSLECSYSKDEEDLFFKKYFGNNPSIEDRKKIEIHKIMQDMYWSMWSAAKVAMGDPFLEDYSLDRYNRGKENLANYLNV
;
A
#
# COMPACT_ATOMS: atom_id res chain seq x y z
N MET A 1 25.13 2.35 -1.88
CA MET A 1 25.01 1.09 -1.11
C MET A 1 23.60 0.57 -1.32
N SER A 2 23.38 -0.75 -1.37
CA SER A 2 22.02 -1.30 -1.49
C SER A 2 21.22 -1.00 -0.22
N ARG A 3 19.98 -0.57 -0.38
CA ARG A 3 19.02 -0.44 0.71
C ARG A 3 18.64 -1.86 1.20
N PRO A 4 18.59 -2.13 2.51
CA PRO A 4 18.16 -3.42 3.03
C PRO A 4 16.78 -3.80 2.47
N ASN A 5 16.62 -5.05 2.03
CA ASN A 5 15.32 -5.67 1.72
C ASN A 5 14.93 -6.75 2.75
N GLN A 6 15.80 -7.02 3.74
CA GLN A 6 15.54 -8.02 4.77
C GLN A 6 15.20 -7.37 6.11
N ALA A 7 14.32 -8.01 6.89
CA ALA A 7 14.09 -7.68 8.30
C ALA A 7 13.96 -8.93 9.16
N VAL A 8 14.37 -8.81 10.42
CA VAL A 8 14.20 -9.80 11.48
C VAL A 8 13.36 -9.19 12.59
N ILE A 9 12.22 -9.80 12.90
CA ILE A 9 11.36 -9.42 14.02
C ILE A 9 11.55 -10.43 15.15
N LEU A 10 11.97 -9.97 16.32
CA LEU A 10 12.11 -10.78 17.52
C LEU A 10 10.76 -10.84 18.25
N ALA A 11 10.07 -11.97 18.11
CA ALA A 11 8.69 -12.13 18.58
C ALA A 11 8.47 -13.37 19.47
N ALA A 12 9.55 -13.88 20.06
CA ALA A 12 9.53 -15.14 20.78
C ALA A 12 9.07 -15.02 22.24
N GLY A 13 9.14 -13.83 22.82
CA GLY A 13 8.93 -13.59 24.26
C GLY A 13 7.50 -13.82 24.75
N GLU A 14 7.37 -14.23 26.02
CA GLU A 14 6.09 -14.33 26.74
C GLU A 14 5.98 -13.16 27.72
N ARG A 15 4.92 -12.36 27.62
CA ARG A 15 4.57 -11.32 28.59
C ARG A 15 3.41 -11.82 29.45
N LYS A 16 3.71 -12.16 30.71
CA LYS A 16 2.75 -12.77 31.66
C LYS A 16 1.36 -12.11 31.77
N PRO A 17 1.23 -10.78 31.63
CA PRO A 17 -0.09 -10.15 31.71
C PRO A 17 -1.01 -10.44 30.52
N PHE A 18 -0.52 -11.06 29.45
CA PHE A 18 -1.25 -11.29 28.22
C PHE A 18 -1.35 -12.79 27.89
N ASP A 19 -2.55 -13.21 27.51
CA ASP A 19 -2.81 -14.58 27.06
C ASP A 19 -2.46 -14.80 25.58
N ILE A 20 -2.06 -13.77 24.85
CA ILE A 20 -1.67 -13.87 23.43
C ILE A 20 -0.32 -13.18 23.23
N PRO A 21 0.44 -13.51 22.15
CA PRO A 21 1.66 -12.78 21.87
C PRO A 21 1.36 -11.29 21.65
N ILE A 22 2.24 -10.41 22.14
CA ILE A 22 2.05 -8.95 22.08
C ILE A 22 1.76 -8.47 20.66
N GLY A 23 2.45 -9.03 19.66
CA GLY A 23 2.23 -8.72 18.26
C GLY A 23 0.76 -8.85 17.81
N PHE A 24 -0.05 -9.69 18.46
CA PHE A 24 -1.46 -9.91 18.13
C PHE A 24 -2.44 -9.11 18.99
N LEU A 25 -1.97 -8.22 19.86
CA LEU A 25 -2.85 -7.26 20.52
C LEU A 25 -3.44 -6.29 19.48
N GLU A 26 -4.73 -6.00 19.64
CA GLU A 26 -5.50 -5.17 18.72
C GLU A 26 -5.25 -3.68 18.95
N ILE A 27 -5.07 -2.95 17.85
CA ILE A 27 -5.03 -1.49 17.83
C ILE A 27 -5.95 -1.03 16.70
N GLU A 28 -7.11 -0.50 17.09
CA GLU A 28 -8.22 -0.17 16.17
C GLU A 28 -8.59 -1.38 15.29
N GLU A 29 -8.36 -1.29 13.98
CA GLU A 29 -8.75 -2.29 12.97
C GLU A 29 -7.60 -3.23 12.58
N SER A 30 -6.46 -3.18 13.29
CA SER A 30 -5.27 -3.99 13.00
C SER A 30 -4.62 -4.55 14.26
N THR A 31 -3.55 -5.32 14.10
CA THR A 31 -2.70 -5.80 15.20
C THR A 31 -1.32 -5.14 15.13
N ILE A 32 -0.57 -5.19 16.23
CA ILE A 32 0.78 -4.60 16.32
C ILE A 32 1.71 -5.18 15.26
N ILE A 33 1.72 -6.50 15.09
CA ILE A 33 2.58 -7.17 14.13
C ILE A 33 2.20 -6.83 12.69
N GLU A 34 0.89 -6.76 12.39
CA GLU A 34 0.40 -6.34 11.08
C GLU A 34 0.81 -4.91 10.76
N ARG A 35 0.78 -4.01 11.75
CA ARG A 35 1.30 -2.65 11.60
C ARG A 35 2.80 -2.66 11.29
N ILE A 36 3.62 -3.38 12.05
CA ILE A 36 5.08 -3.46 11.80
C ILE A 36 5.36 -3.98 10.39
N ILE A 37 4.71 -5.07 9.97
CA ILE A 37 4.85 -5.66 8.63
C ILE A 37 4.45 -4.64 7.56
N THR A 38 3.32 -3.97 7.73
CA THR A 38 2.84 -2.96 6.77
C THR A 38 3.82 -1.80 6.62
N ILE A 39 4.43 -1.32 7.71
CA ILE A 39 5.46 -0.26 7.65
C ILE A 39 6.71 -0.75 6.91
N LEU A 40 7.11 -2.01 7.12
CA LEU A 40 8.25 -2.62 6.43
C LEU A 40 8.00 -2.77 4.93
N ASN A 41 6.87 -3.34 4.52
CA ASN A 41 6.51 -3.48 3.10
C ASN A 41 6.39 -2.11 2.42
N ALA A 42 5.80 -1.11 3.07
CA ALA A 42 5.72 0.25 2.55
C ALA A 42 7.11 0.88 2.31
N ASN A 43 8.15 0.37 2.99
CA ASN A 43 9.54 0.78 2.84
C ASN A 43 10.37 -0.14 1.93
N GLY A 44 9.73 -1.05 1.20
CA GLY A 44 10.36 -1.99 0.26
C GLY A 44 11.15 -3.11 0.94
N ILE A 45 10.73 -3.52 2.14
CA ILE A 45 11.27 -4.68 2.86
C ILE A 45 10.23 -5.78 2.81
N ASP A 46 10.44 -6.75 1.93
CA ASP A 46 9.50 -7.84 1.68
C ASP A 46 10.01 -9.19 2.21
N ASP A 47 11.30 -9.33 2.48
CA ASP A 47 11.91 -10.53 3.06
C ASP A 47 11.94 -10.40 4.59
N ILE A 48 10.83 -10.80 5.22
CA ILE A 48 10.62 -10.66 6.67
C ILE A 48 10.74 -12.03 7.35
N THR A 49 11.70 -12.14 8.26
CA THR A 49 11.89 -13.29 9.15
C THR A 49 11.37 -12.96 10.55
N ILE A 50 10.46 -13.78 11.09
CA ILE A 50 9.94 -13.63 12.45
C ILE A 50 10.45 -14.79 13.31
N ILE A 51 11.14 -14.46 14.41
CA ILE A 51 11.55 -15.44 15.40
C ILE A 51 10.40 -15.63 16.40
N THR A 52 9.77 -16.80 16.37
CA THR A 52 8.57 -17.11 17.16
C THR A 52 8.92 -17.96 18.39
N GLY A 53 8.03 -18.00 19.37
CA GLY A 53 8.25 -18.71 20.63
C GLY A 53 6.92 -18.95 21.33
N TYR A 54 6.55 -18.05 22.24
CA TYR A 54 5.24 -18.08 22.90
C TYR A 54 4.09 -18.11 21.89
N LYS A 55 3.20 -19.12 21.99
CA LYS A 55 2.01 -19.31 21.14
C LYS A 55 2.28 -19.09 19.65
N LYS A 56 3.31 -19.75 19.12
CA LYS A 56 3.77 -19.64 17.74
C LYS A 56 2.68 -19.83 16.68
N GLU A 57 1.61 -20.54 17.02
CA GLU A 57 0.48 -20.88 16.13
C GLU A 57 -0.17 -19.61 15.55
N TYR A 58 -0.19 -18.50 16.31
CA TYR A 58 -0.69 -17.22 15.81
C TYR A 58 0.13 -16.70 14.61
N TYR A 59 1.45 -16.81 14.68
CA TYR A 59 2.34 -16.42 13.58
C TYR A 59 2.26 -17.41 12.42
N GLU A 60 2.06 -18.71 12.69
CA GLU A 60 1.84 -19.73 11.66
C GLU A 60 0.57 -19.44 10.85
N GLU A 61 -0.52 -18.98 11.48
CA GLU A 61 -1.72 -18.52 10.76
C GLU A 61 -1.46 -17.24 9.96
N LEU A 62 -0.72 -16.28 10.52
CA LEU A 62 -0.35 -15.04 9.82
C LEU A 62 0.49 -15.31 8.55
N ALA A 63 1.45 -16.23 8.63
CA ALA A 63 2.30 -16.62 7.50
C ALA A 63 1.56 -17.38 6.38
N LYS A 64 0.30 -17.79 6.60
CA LYS A 64 -0.54 -18.32 5.50
C LYS A 64 -1.05 -17.21 4.58
N LYS A 65 -1.20 -15.99 5.12
CA LYS A 65 -1.74 -14.81 4.43
C LYS A 65 -0.63 -13.88 3.93
N ARG A 66 0.53 -13.90 4.58
CA ARG A 66 1.67 -13.02 4.30
C ARG A 66 2.90 -13.83 3.91
N ASN A 67 3.74 -13.28 3.03
CA ASN A 67 5.04 -13.87 2.71
C ASN A 67 6.02 -13.66 3.88
N LEU A 68 6.06 -14.60 4.83
CA LEU A 68 6.88 -14.51 6.04
C LEU A 68 7.70 -15.79 6.25
N HIS A 69 8.95 -15.62 6.71
CA HIS A 69 9.78 -16.73 7.18
C HIS A 69 9.64 -16.87 8.69
N LEU A 70 9.20 -18.03 9.18
CA LEU A 70 9.06 -18.27 10.61
C LEU A 70 10.18 -19.18 11.11
N ILE A 71 10.82 -18.77 12.21
CA ILE A 71 11.84 -19.58 12.89
C ILE A 71 11.45 -19.73 14.35
N TYR A 72 11.23 -20.97 14.78
CA TYR A 72 10.81 -21.26 16.14
C TYR A 72 12.00 -21.34 17.12
N CYS A 73 11.97 -20.50 18.14
CA CYS A 73 12.89 -20.53 19.27
C CYS A 73 12.31 -21.40 20.39
N GLU A 74 12.69 -22.67 20.44
CA GLU A 74 12.21 -23.62 21.48
C GLU A 74 12.56 -23.16 22.90
N LYS A 75 13.71 -22.51 23.07
CA LYS A 75 14.26 -22.12 24.38
C LYS A 75 13.93 -20.69 24.80
N TYR A 76 12.97 -20.04 24.14
CA TYR A 76 12.64 -18.62 24.34
C TYR A 76 12.41 -18.20 25.81
N LYS A 77 11.95 -19.12 26.67
CA LYS A 77 11.75 -18.85 28.12
C LYS A 77 13.04 -18.72 28.93
N TRP A 78 14.15 -19.27 28.42
CA TRP A 78 15.41 -19.40 29.16
C TRP A 78 16.58 -18.75 28.44
N THR A 79 16.32 -17.98 27.37
CA THR A 79 17.36 -17.35 26.56
C THR A 79 17.06 -15.89 26.28
N GLY A 80 18.10 -15.08 26.14
CA GLY A 80 18.02 -13.66 25.76
C GLY A 80 17.83 -13.47 24.26
N THR A 81 17.65 -12.22 23.85
CA THR A 81 17.31 -11.84 22.47
C THR A 81 18.39 -12.20 21.45
N MET A 82 19.67 -12.27 21.86
CA MET A 82 20.76 -12.69 20.97
C MET A 82 20.63 -14.16 20.55
N HIS A 83 20.10 -15.03 21.42
CA HIS A 83 19.85 -16.43 21.06
C HIS A 83 18.79 -16.53 19.96
N SER A 84 17.68 -15.81 20.12
CA SER A 84 16.62 -15.72 19.11
C SER A 84 17.17 -15.22 17.78
N LEU A 85 17.97 -14.15 17.80
CA LEU A 85 18.59 -13.59 16.61
C LEU A 85 19.61 -14.55 15.94
N ALA A 86 20.30 -15.39 16.71
CA ALA A 86 21.25 -16.35 16.15
C ALA A 86 20.59 -17.45 15.30
N LEU A 87 19.32 -17.77 15.58
CA LEU A 87 18.55 -18.74 14.81
C LEU A 87 18.26 -18.25 13.37
N ALA A 88 18.31 -16.94 13.12
CA ALA A 88 18.10 -16.36 11.79
C ALA A 88 19.27 -16.60 10.81
N SER A 89 20.39 -17.13 11.27
CA SER A 89 21.67 -17.11 10.54
C SER A 89 21.65 -17.76 9.15
N GLU A 90 20.84 -18.79 8.94
CA GLU A 90 20.71 -19.46 7.64
C GLU A 90 19.93 -18.62 6.59
N HIS A 91 19.09 -17.69 7.05
CA HIS A 91 18.22 -16.87 6.19
C HIS A 91 18.82 -15.50 5.86
N MET A 92 19.71 -14.99 6.71
CA MET A 92 20.31 -13.66 6.55
C MET A 92 21.41 -13.67 5.48
N LYS A 93 21.18 -12.93 4.39
CA LYS A 93 22.07 -12.88 3.21
C LYS A 93 22.61 -11.47 2.95
N ASP A 94 21.89 -10.44 3.38
CA ASP A 94 22.22 -9.03 3.20
C ASP A 94 22.08 -8.25 4.51
N ASP A 95 22.34 -6.94 4.46
CA ASP A 95 22.03 -6.01 5.53
C ASP A 95 20.53 -6.05 5.83
N PHE A 96 20.14 -5.91 7.11
CA PHE A 96 18.76 -6.08 7.54
C PHE A 96 18.36 -5.12 8.67
N LEU A 97 17.05 -4.94 8.83
CA LEU A 97 16.49 -4.30 10.04
C LEU A 97 16.20 -5.34 11.11
N LEU A 98 16.57 -5.05 12.35
CA LEU A 98 16.23 -5.82 13.53
C LEU A 98 15.22 -5.04 14.37
N ILE A 99 14.09 -5.66 14.70
CA ILE A 99 12.94 -5.03 15.35
C ILE A 99 12.41 -5.93 16.46
N GLU A 100 12.03 -5.34 17.59
CA GLU A 100 11.32 -6.03 18.67
C GLU A 100 9.79 -5.96 18.47
N SER A 101 9.10 -7.08 18.72
CA SER A 101 7.67 -7.23 18.36
C SER A 101 6.68 -6.51 19.28
N ASP A 102 7.15 -6.00 20.42
CA ASP A 102 6.39 -5.33 21.47
C ASP A 102 6.39 -3.80 21.36
N LEU A 103 6.90 -3.29 20.24
CA LEU A 103 6.98 -1.87 19.95
C LEU A 103 5.83 -1.40 19.06
N VAL A 104 5.34 -0.20 19.36
CA VAL A 104 4.49 0.57 18.45
C VAL A 104 5.11 1.94 18.25
N PHE A 105 5.37 2.30 17.00
CA PHE A 105 6.11 3.52 16.62
C PHE A 105 5.56 4.15 15.34
N GLU A 106 5.93 5.41 15.10
CA GLU A 106 5.63 6.14 13.86
C GLU A 106 6.33 5.55 12.62
N GLU A 107 5.67 5.57 11.47
CA GLU A 107 6.19 5.13 10.16
C GLU A 107 7.58 5.71 9.80
N ARG A 108 7.86 6.96 10.17
CA ARG A 108 9.13 7.63 9.87
C ARG A 108 10.34 6.99 10.55
N ALA A 109 10.15 6.24 11.64
CA ALA A 109 11.22 5.54 12.36
C ALA A 109 12.00 4.60 11.42
N ILE A 110 11.28 3.77 10.66
CA ILE A 110 11.87 2.82 9.70
C ILE A 110 12.50 3.57 8.53
N THR A 111 11.81 4.59 8.02
CA THR A 111 12.28 5.40 6.88
C THR A 111 13.63 6.05 7.18
N TYR A 112 13.76 6.71 8.34
CA TYR A 112 14.97 7.42 8.73
C TYR A 112 16.12 6.45 8.98
N LEU A 113 15.86 5.36 9.70
CA LEU A 113 16.86 4.35 10.00
C LEU A 113 17.40 3.68 8.72
N LEU A 114 16.54 3.42 7.73
CA LEU A 114 16.95 2.88 6.43
C LEU A 114 17.85 3.85 5.65
N ASN A 115 17.47 5.14 5.63
CA ASN A 115 18.20 6.18 4.90
C ASN A 115 19.49 6.64 5.58
N HIS A 116 19.72 6.26 6.84
CA HIS A 116 20.94 6.61 7.57
C HIS A 116 22.21 6.15 6.82
N PRO A 117 23.28 6.98 6.70
CA PRO A 117 24.44 6.69 5.85
C PRO A 117 25.29 5.50 6.32
N ASN A 118 25.34 5.22 7.62
CA ASN A 118 26.06 4.05 8.14
C ASN A 118 25.26 2.77 7.90
N ARG A 119 25.95 1.69 7.53
CA ARG A 119 25.37 0.34 7.39
C ARG A 119 24.94 -0.29 8.72
N ASN A 120 25.53 0.17 9.83
CA ASN A 120 25.09 -0.16 11.18
C ASN A 120 24.57 1.11 11.85
N ALA A 121 23.33 1.09 12.34
CA ALA A 121 22.74 2.21 13.05
C ALA A 121 21.69 1.75 14.04
N MET A 122 21.52 2.48 15.15
CA MET A 122 20.44 2.25 16.12
C MET A 122 19.53 3.49 16.17
N LEU A 123 18.23 3.27 16.30
CA LEU A 123 17.26 4.34 16.46
C LEU A 123 17.17 4.73 17.94
N LEU A 124 17.38 6.02 18.22
CA LEU A 124 17.39 6.58 19.57
C LEU A 124 16.28 7.63 19.74
N THR A 125 15.77 7.75 20.96
CA THR A 125 14.88 8.85 21.39
C THR A 125 15.44 9.57 22.60
N ASN A 126 14.74 10.59 23.07
CA ASN A 126 14.94 11.07 24.43
C ASN A 126 14.45 10.02 25.44
N GLU A 127 14.96 10.12 26.66
CA GLU A 127 14.60 9.22 27.76
C GLU A 127 13.08 9.27 28.03
N SER A 128 12.47 8.09 28.09
CA SER A 128 11.04 7.89 28.32
C SER A 128 10.65 8.08 29.79
N GLY A 129 11.57 7.84 30.73
CA GLY A 129 11.29 7.86 32.17
C GLY A 129 10.56 6.59 32.66
N SER A 130 10.65 5.48 31.91
CA SER A 130 10.04 4.19 32.23
C SER A 130 10.73 3.44 33.37
N GLY A 131 12.02 3.70 33.60
CA GLY A 131 12.86 3.00 34.60
C GLY A 131 13.45 1.67 34.12
N ASP A 132 13.22 1.25 32.88
CA ASP A 132 13.85 0.09 32.24
C ASP A 132 14.56 0.45 30.91
N GLU A 133 14.88 1.74 30.74
CA GLU A 133 15.47 2.30 29.52
C GLU A 133 16.83 1.69 29.20
N VAL A 134 17.07 1.45 27.91
CA VAL A 134 18.39 1.10 27.41
C VAL A 134 19.12 2.39 27.02
N LEU A 135 19.89 2.95 27.95
CA LEU A 135 20.57 4.24 27.78
C LEU A 135 21.85 4.11 26.93
N VAL A 136 22.16 5.16 26.17
CA VAL A 136 23.26 5.18 25.19
C VAL A 136 24.21 6.36 25.42
N GLU A 137 25.53 6.10 25.35
CA GLU A 137 26.60 7.11 25.27
C GLU A 137 27.16 7.16 23.84
N ILE A 138 27.32 8.37 23.32
CA ILE A 138 27.82 8.66 21.98
C ILE A 138 29.17 9.39 22.07
N ARG A 139 30.15 8.94 21.28
CA ARG A 139 31.46 9.58 21.14
C ARG A 139 31.88 9.61 19.68
N ASP A 140 32.39 10.76 19.24
CA ASP A 140 32.88 10.96 17.86
C ASP A 140 31.87 10.52 16.77
N HIS A 141 30.57 10.83 17.00
CA HIS A 141 29.44 10.46 16.14
C HIS A 141 29.09 8.96 16.05
N TYR A 142 29.62 8.14 16.96
CA TYR A 142 29.29 6.71 17.04
C TYR A 142 28.85 6.31 18.45
N ILE A 143 28.04 5.26 18.52
CA ILE A 143 27.66 4.63 19.79
C ILE A 143 28.91 3.99 20.39
N CYS A 144 29.23 4.32 21.65
CA CYS A 144 30.37 3.75 22.35
C CYS A 144 29.99 2.99 23.63
N GLN A 145 28.82 3.24 24.22
CA GLN A 145 28.32 2.50 25.38
C GLN A 145 26.79 2.35 25.31
N ILE A 146 26.30 1.21 25.80
CA ILE A 146 24.87 0.91 25.95
C ILE A 146 24.68 0.23 27.31
N SER A 147 23.77 0.73 28.14
CA SER A 147 23.53 0.19 29.49
C SER A 147 22.16 0.56 30.03
N LYS A 148 21.52 -0.36 30.77
CA LYS A 148 20.37 -0.05 31.64
C LYS A 148 20.77 0.51 33.00
N ASP A 149 22.06 0.37 33.37
CA ASP A 149 22.62 0.93 34.58
C ASP A 149 23.31 2.26 34.28
N ILE A 150 22.66 3.34 34.71
CA ILE A 150 23.11 4.73 34.55
C ILE A 150 24.54 4.96 35.08
N HIS A 151 25.00 4.19 36.07
CA HIS A 151 26.33 4.34 36.66
C HIS A 151 27.46 3.85 35.75
N GLN A 152 27.14 3.15 34.65
CA GLN A 152 28.11 2.66 33.67
C GLN A 152 28.36 3.65 32.52
N LEU A 153 27.67 4.79 32.53
CA LEU A 153 27.68 5.81 31.50
C LEU A 153 28.33 7.10 32.04
N ASN A 154 29.18 7.74 31.24
CA ASN A 154 29.73 9.05 31.58
C ASN A 154 28.75 10.17 31.28
N LYS A 155 27.87 9.95 30.30
CA LYS A 155 26.77 10.83 29.90
C LYS A 155 25.67 10.00 29.23
N ILE A 156 24.48 10.56 29.21
CA ILE A 156 23.31 9.99 28.54
C ILE A 156 23.03 10.86 27.33
N ASP A 157 23.10 10.27 26.14
CA ASP A 157 22.79 10.98 24.89
C ASP A 157 21.42 10.60 24.32
N GLY A 158 20.85 9.46 24.75
CA GLY A 158 19.51 9.02 24.39
C GLY A 158 19.16 7.62 24.90
N GLU A 159 17.95 7.18 24.58
CA GLU A 159 17.41 5.84 24.84
C GLU A 159 17.31 5.06 23.54
N PHE A 160 17.78 3.82 23.55
CA PHE A 160 17.58 2.87 22.47
C PHE A 160 16.22 2.18 22.60
N ILE A 161 15.45 2.19 21.51
CA ILE A 161 14.05 1.74 21.52
C ILE A 161 13.82 0.37 20.87
N GLY A 162 14.88 -0.40 20.59
CA GLY A 162 14.73 -1.75 20.01
C GLY A 162 14.68 -1.82 18.47
N LEU A 163 15.06 -0.75 17.76
CA LEU A 163 15.15 -0.73 16.28
C LEU A 163 16.59 -0.51 15.79
N SER A 164 17.14 -1.48 15.06
CA SER A 164 18.52 -1.42 14.55
C SER A 164 18.61 -1.75 13.07
N LYS A 165 19.50 -1.08 12.34
CA LYS A 165 20.00 -1.50 11.03
C LYS A 165 21.34 -2.19 11.24
N ILE A 166 21.47 -3.44 10.78
CA ILE A 166 22.65 -4.25 11.01
C ILE A 166 23.19 -4.74 9.67
N SER A 167 24.47 -4.50 9.44
CA SER A 167 25.14 -5.03 8.25
C SER A 167 25.38 -6.54 8.37
N ILE A 168 25.35 -7.25 7.24
CA ILE A 168 25.61 -8.70 7.23
C ILE A 168 27.01 -9.04 7.78
N GLU A 169 27.97 -8.12 7.64
CA GLU A 169 29.31 -8.28 8.18
C GLU A 169 29.33 -8.18 9.72
N THR A 170 28.67 -7.16 10.29
CA THR A 170 28.53 -7.04 11.75
C THR A 170 27.80 -8.24 12.31
N TYR A 171 26.70 -8.66 11.67
CA TYR A 171 25.92 -9.82 12.10
C TYR A 171 26.76 -11.09 12.15
N ARG A 172 27.58 -11.38 11.11
CA ARG A 172 28.50 -12.53 11.12
C ARG A 172 29.47 -12.49 12.30
N HIS A 173 29.98 -11.31 12.65
CA HIS A 173 30.83 -11.16 13.84
C HIS A 173 30.07 -11.33 15.16
N MET A 174 28.81 -10.89 15.23
CA MET A 174 27.94 -11.16 16.40
C MET A 174 27.75 -12.66 16.58
N ILE A 175 27.43 -13.40 15.51
CA ILE A 175 27.29 -14.86 15.54
C ILE A 175 28.59 -15.54 15.96
N GLU A 176 29.73 -15.13 15.40
CA GLU A 176 31.02 -15.70 15.75
C GLU A 176 31.36 -15.50 17.23
N ASN A 177 31.17 -14.29 17.77
CA ASN A 177 31.36 -14.02 19.19
C ASN A 177 30.40 -14.85 20.06
N PHE A 178 29.15 -14.98 19.61
CA PHE A 178 28.11 -15.69 20.35
C PHE A 178 28.35 -17.22 20.43
N LYS A 179 29.08 -17.83 19.48
CA LYS A 179 29.47 -19.26 19.56
C LYS A 179 30.21 -19.62 20.86
N HIS A 180 30.92 -18.65 21.44
CA HIS A 180 31.68 -18.83 22.69
C HIS A 180 30.92 -18.37 23.93
N ASN A 181 29.70 -17.83 23.77
CA ASN A 181 28.90 -17.32 24.87
C ASN A 181 28.40 -18.47 25.77
N LYS A 182 28.43 -18.21 27.08
CA LYS A 182 27.90 -19.13 28.11
C LYS A 182 26.74 -18.52 28.91
N ASN A 183 26.47 -17.23 28.75
CA ASN A 183 25.35 -16.56 29.40
C ASN A 183 24.07 -16.74 28.56
N PRO A 184 23.11 -17.59 28.97
CA PRO A 184 21.93 -17.84 28.14
C PRO A 184 21.04 -16.59 27.98
N TYR A 185 21.08 -15.65 28.92
CA TYR A 185 20.27 -14.41 28.91
C TYR A 185 20.94 -13.24 28.19
N PHE A 186 21.94 -13.50 27.35
CA PHE A 186 22.65 -12.45 26.63
C PHE A 186 21.77 -11.85 25.53
N ASN A 187 21.63 -10.52 25.54
CA ASN A 187 20.83 -9.78 24.57
C ASN A 187 21.69 -9.22 23.41
N TYR A 188 21.06 -8.92 22.28
CA TYR A 188 21.78 -8.54 21.06
C TYR A 188 22.42 -7.15 21.15
N GLU A 189 21.85 -6.21 21.91
CA GLU A 189 22.39 -4.86 22.09
C GLU A 189 23.78 -4.88 22.73
N TYR A 190 24.01 -5.78 23.70
CA TYR A 190 25.33 -6.00 24.28
C TYR A 190 26.28 -6.72 23.31
N SER A 191 25.74 -7.55 22.40
CA SER A 191 26.55 -8.15 21.33
C SER A 191 27.02 -7.11 20.31
N LEU A 192 26.17 -6.12 19.99
CA LEU A 192 26.53 -4.97 19.16
C LEU A 192 27.56 -4.10 19.88
N LEU A 193 27.35 -3.82 21.17
CA LEU A 193 28.28 -3.07 22.00
C LEU A 193 29.70 -3.67 21.98
N ASN A 194 29.84 -4.99 22.08
CA ASN A 194 31.14 -5.67 22.02
C ASN A 194 31.89 -5.47 20.68
N LEU A 195 31.20 -4.96 19.65
CA LEU A 195 31.74 -4.75 18.31
C LEU A 195 32.02 -3.28 17.99
N VAL A 196 31.72 -2.32 18.88
CA VAL A 196 31.91 -0.88 18.62
C VAL A 196 33.36 -0.48 18.28
N HIS A 197 34.34 -1.26 18.75
CA HIS A 197 35.76 -1.04 18.41
C HIS A 197 36.16 -1.57 17.02
N ARG A 198 35.34 -2.43 16.44
CA ARG A 198 35.59 -3.08 15.14
C ARG A 198 34.70 -2.50 14.04
N HIS A 199 33.48 -2.10 14.40
CA HIS A 199 32.47 -1.57 13.51
C HIS A 199 31.96 -0.26 14.06
N ASN A 200 31.94 0.76 13.21
CA ASN A 200 31.29 2.01 13.52
C ASN A 200 29.77 1.79 13.57
N ILE A 201 29.17 1.97 14.74
CA ILE A 201 27.72 1.90 14.96
C ILE A 201 27.20 3.33 15.01
N GLY A 202 26.51 3.75 13.95
CA GLY A 202 25.83 5.04 13.91
C GLY A 202 24.59 5.08 14.79
N PHE A 203 23.95 6.24 14.82
CA PHE A 203 22.67 6.41 15.48
C PHE A 203 21.81 7.37 14.67
N GLU A 204 20.52 7.11 14.66
CA GLU A 204 19.50 8.03 14.18
C GLU A 204 18.71 8.48 15.40
N LYS A 205 18.77 9.76 15.78
CA LYS A 205 18.05 10.25 16.97
C LYS A 205 16.84 11.07 16.55
N ILE A 206 15.65 10.62 16.95
CA ILE A 206 14.39 11.33 16.69
C ILE A 206 13.80 11.76 18.04
N ASP A 207 14.06 13.01 18.41
CA ASP A 207 13.72 13.56 19.73
C ASP A 207 12.21 13.57 20.03
N ASP A 208 11.38 13.75 19.00
CA ASP A 208 9.93 13.87 19.09
C ASP A 208 9.19 12.63 18.58
N LEU A 209 9.87 11.47 18.54
CA LEU A 209 9.27 10.21 18.11
C LEU A 209 8.22 9.76 19.13
N ILE A 210 7.01 9.52 18.66
CA ILE A 210 5.92 8.92 19.40
C ILE A 210 6.02 7.40 19.25
N TRP A 211 6.31 6.74 20.36
CA TRP A 211 6.40 5.29 20.41
C TRP A 211 5.94 4.77 21.78
N SER A 212 5.76 3.46 21.90
CA SER A 212 5.49 2.77 23.15
C SER A 212 5.98 1.32 23.08
N GLU A 213 6.57 0.84 24.17
CA GLU A 213 6.78 -0.58 24.44
C GLU A 213 5.62 -1.14 25.28
N ILE A 214 5.28 -2.42 25.08
CA ILE A 214 4.18 -3.08 25.78
C ILE A 214 4.65 -4.28 26.60
N ASP A 215 4.89 -4.03 27.89
CA ASP A 215 5.17 -5.07 28.87
C ASP A 215 3.98 -5.40 29.78
N THR A 216 3.11 -4.42 29.99
CA THR A 216 2.02 -4.48 30.97
C THR A 216 0.69 -4.08 30.37
N ILE A 217 -0.40 -4.48 31.03
CA ILE A 217 -1.77 -4.08 30.66
C ILE A 217 -1.92 -2.56 30.69
N ASP A 218 -1.26 -1.88 31.63
CA ASP A 218 -1.29 -0.42 31.72
C ASP A 218 -0.60 0.25 30.53
N HIS A 219 0.53 -0.31 30.05
CA HIS A 219 1.17 0.16 28.82
C HIS A 219 0.24 0.01 27.62
N TYR A 220 -0.42 -1.15 27.49
CA TYR A 220 -1.36 -1.39 26.40
C TYR A 220 -2.58 -0.46 26.44
N ASN A 221 -3.14 -0.19 27.62
CA ASN A 221 -4.22 0.77 27.79
C ASN A 221 -3.77 2.20 27.46
N ASN A 222 -2.61 2.61 27.96
CA ASN A 222 -2.02 3.92 27.63
C ASN A 222 -1.79 4.05 26.12
N LEU A 223 -1.31 3.00 25.47
CA LEU A 223 -1.16 2.96 24.03
C LEU A 223 -2.48 3.20 23.30
N ARG A 224 -3.53 2.42 23.62
CA ARG A 224 -4.83 2.52 22.94
C ARG A 224 -5.50 3.87 23.10
N TYR A 225 -5.47 4.44 24.30
CA TYR A 225 -6.26 5.64 24.62
C TYR A 225 -5.49 6.95 24.49
N LEU A 226 -4.16 6.93 24.56
CA LEU A 226 -3.34 8.16 24.60
C LEU A 226 -2.24 8.20 23.54
N ILE A 227 -1.40 7.16 23.43
CA ILE A 227 -0.23 7.21 22.53
C ILE A 227 -0.66 7.03 21.06
N TYR A 228 -1.46 6.03 20.74
CA TYR A 228 -1.84 5.72 19.37
C TYR A 228 -2.63 6.85 18.68
N PRO A 229 -3.59 7.52 19.33
CA PRO A 229 -4.23 8.71 18.75
C PRO A 229 -3.24 9.86 18.47
N LYS A 230 -2.25 10.09 19.35
CA LYS A 230 -1.20 11.10 19.14
C LYS A 230 -0.28 10.71 17.99
N LEU A 231 0.09 9.43 17.92
CA LEU A 231 0.90 8.85 16.86
C LEU A 231 0.25 9.09 15.49
N LYS A 232 -1.04 8.74 15.33
CA LYS A 232 -1.78 8.98 14.09
C LYS A 232 -1.83 10.46 13.70
N ARG A 233 -2.03 11.35 14.67
CA ARG A 233 -2.02 12.80 14.41
C ARG A 233 -0.64 13.25 13.91
N LYS A 234 0.43 12.78 14.53
CA LYS A 234 1.81 13.10 14.12
C LYS A 234 2.14 12.57 12.73
N GLU A 235 1.73 11.35 12.41
CA GLU A 235 1.91 10.78 11.05
C GLU A 235 1.14 11.57 10.00
N LEU A 236 -0.07 12.03 10.31
CA LEU A 236 -0.84 12.91 9.43
C LEU A 236 -0.11 14.25 9.22
N GLU A 237 0.36 14.90 10.29
CA GLU A 237 1.12 16.16 10.22
C GLU A 237 2.39 16.01 9.37
N VAL A 238 3.13 14.90 9.52
CA VAL A 238 4.34 14.62 8.73
C VAL A 238 3.99 14.43 7.25
N ARG A 239 2.91 13.70 6.93
CA ARG A 239 2.45 13.50 5.55
C ARG A 239 1.99 14.81 4.93
N GLU A 240 1.21 15.61 5.65
CA GLU A 240 0.77 16.93 5.19
C GLU A 240 1.98 17.83 4.90
N LYS A 241 2.98 17.85 5.80
CA LYS A 241 4.20 18.62 5.59
C LYS A 241 5.01 18.14 4.38
N TYR A 242 5.12 16.83 4.18
CA TYR A 242 5.77 16.26 2.99
C TYR A 242 5.06 16.71 1.71
N VAL A 243 3.73 16.62 1.66
CA VAL A 243 2.95 17.11 0.52
C VAL A 243 3.14 18.62 0.34
N GLN A 244 3.18 19.39 1.42
CA GLN A 244 3.44 20.83 1.39
C GLN A 244 4.80 21.16 0.75
N GLU A 245 5.87 20.50 1.20
CA GLU A 245 7.23 20.70 0.71
C GLU A 245 7.36 20.27 -0.76
N LEU A 246 6.80 19.11 -1.12
CA LEU A 246 6.77 18.60 -2.49
C LEU A 246 6.07 19.57 -3.45
N LEU A 247 4.92 20.09 -3.04
CA LEU A 247 4.15 21.03 -3.86
C LEU A 247 4.82 22.41 -3.95
N ALA A 248 5.46 22.86 -2.87
CA ALA A 248 6.23 24.11 -2.85
C ALA A 248 7.36 24.08 -3.87
N GLU A 249 8.12 22.98 -3.91
CA GLU A 249 9.18 22.75 -4.87
C GLU A 249 8.64 22.73 -6.32
N VAL A 250 7.61 21.92 -6.57
CA VAL A 250 7.08 21.70 -7.92
C VAL A 250 6.39 22.94 -8.51
N LEU A 251 5.68 23.70 -7.68
CA LEU A 251 4.96 24.90 -8.11
C LEU A 251 5.80 26.17 -7.99
N GLU A 252 7.05 26.06 -7.52
CA GLU A 252 7.97 27.18 -7.28
C GLU A 252 7.33 28.27 -6.38
N VAL A 253 6.70 27.85 -5.27
CA VAL A 253 6.06 28.73 -4.29
C VAL A 253 6.62 28.49 -2.89
N GLU A 254 6.46 29.47 -2.00
CA GLU A 254 6.80 29.32 -0.58
C GLU A 254 5.89 28.27 0.08
N SER A 255 6.45 27.37 0.90
CA SER A 255 5.69 26.30 1.58
C SER A 255 4.51 26.84 2.38
N ASP A 256 4.70 27.97 3.06
CA ASP A 256 3.68 28.62 3.91
C ASP A 256 2.47 29.15 3.12
N SER A 257 2.58 29.23 1.79
CA SER A 257 1.47 29.60 0.91
C SER A 257 0.48 28.45 0.66
N ILE A 258 0.91 27.21 0.86
CA ILE A 258 0.10 25.99 0.73
C ILE A 258 -0.56 25.70 2.07
N LYS A 259 -1.89 25.65 2.08
CA LYS A 259 -2.73 25.50 3.29
C LYS A 259 -3.84 24.49 3.05
N ASN A 260 -4.53 24.11 4.12
CA ASN A 260 -5.72 23.23 4.09
C ASN A 260 -5.49 21.94 3.29
N ILE A 261 -4.44 21.20 3.66
CA ILE A 261 -4.15 19.90 3.03
C ILE A 261 -5.15 18.88 3.57
N GLU A 262 -6.09 18.45 2.73
CA GLU A 262 -7.14 17.50 3.08
C GLU A 262 -6.99 16.24 2.24
N LYS A 263 -7.00 15.06 2.87
CA LYS A 263 -6.94 13.78 2.14
C LYS A 263 -8.28 13.50 1.45
N LEU A 264 -8.24 13.22 0.16
CA LEU A 264 -9.36 12.78 -0.67
C LEU A 264 -9.36 11.25 -0.84
N GLY A 265 -10.44 10.70 -1.39
CA GLY A 265 -10.56 9.27 -1.70
C GLY A 265 -9.66 8.81 -2.87
N GLY A 266 -9.59 7.50 -3.08
CA GLY A 266 -8.79 6.86 -4.14
C GLY A 266 -8.13 5.57 -3.65
N LEU A 267 -8.15 4.51 -4.48
CA LEU A 267 -7.57 3.20 -4.12
C LEU A 267 -6.08 3.15 -4.44
N THR A 268 -5.69 3.54 -5.66
CA THR A 268 -4.31 3.39 -6.16
C THR A 268 -3.40 4.56 -5.77
N ASN A 269 -3.98 5.73 -5.51
CA ASN A 269 -3.26 7.00 -5.38
C ASN A 269 -3.60 7.73 -4.08
N ASN A 270 -2.63 8.44 -3.51
CA ASN A 270 -2.85 9.32 -2.37
C ASN A 270 -3.23 10.72 -2.88
N ASN A 271 -4.53 11.01 -2.87
CA ASN A 271 -5.08 12.26 -3.35
C ASN A 271 -5.24 13.28 -2.21
N TYR A 272 -4.83 14.52 -2.44
CA TYR A 272 -4.92 15.61 -1.47
C TYR A 272 -5.53 16.85 -2.12
N LYS A 273 -6.56 17.41 -1.51
CA LYS A 273 -7.01 18.78 -1.79
C LYS A 273 -6.08 19.75 -1.06
N VAL A 274 -5.62 20.79 -1.75
CA VAL A 274 -4.76 21.83 -1.17
C VAL A 274 -5.22 23.22 -1.61
N SER A 275 -5.07 24.20 -0.74
CA SER A 275 -5.33 25.62 -1.06
C SER A 275 -4.02 26.38 -1.25
N ILE A 276 -3.89 27.09 -2.37
CA ILE A 276 -2.77 28.00 -2.64
C ILE A 276 -3.34 29.38 -2.96
N SER A 277 -3.17 30.32 -2.03
CA SER A 277 -3.81 31.64 -2.09
C SER A 277 -5.34 31.52 -2.24
N THR A 278 -5.91 31.98 -3.36
CA THR A 278 -7.35 31.86 -3.68
C THR A 278 -7.71 30.62 -4.50
N ASN A 279 -6.74 29.82 -4.93
CA ASN A 279 -6.96 28.66 -5.79
C ASN A 279 -6.98 27.38 -4.96
N GLU A 280 -7.85 26.45 -5.33
CA GLU A 280 -7.87 25.09 -4.79
C GLU A 280 -7.35 24.13 -5.86
N LEU A 281 -6.44 23.24 -5.47
CA LEU A 281 -5.81 22.26 -6.34
C LEU A 281 -6.00 20.84 -5.77
N VAL A 282 -5.83 19.83 -6.63
CA VAL A 282 -5.70 18.43 -6.22
C VAL A 282 -4.30 17.96 -6.54
N ALA A 283 -3.60 17.47 -5.52
CA ALA A 283 -2.31 16.80 -5.64
C ALA A 283 -2.51 15.29 -5.53
N ARG A 284 -2.19 14.58 -6.61
CA ARG A 284 -2.22 13.12 -6.68
C ARG A 284 -0.79 12.59 -6.58
N VAL A 285 -0.47 12.02 -5.43
CA VAL A 285 0.82 11.37 -5.14
C VAL A 285 0.66 9.86 -5.39
N PRO A 286 1.43 9.26 -6.32
CA PRO A 286 1.29 7.84 -6.63
C PRO A 286 1.51 6.93 -5.42
N GLY A 287 0.71 5.87 -5.35
CA GLY A 287 0.90 4.80 -4.38
C GLY A 287 2.12 3.94 -4.69
N THR A 288 2.64 3.29 -3.66
CA THR A 288 3.78 2.36 -3.73
C THR A 288 3.49 1.22 -4.73
N GLY A 289 4.47 0.86 -5.57
CA GLY A 289 4.34 -0.28 -6.49
C GLY A 289 3.49 -0.03 -7.75
N THR A 290 3.11 1.21 -8.05
CA THR A 290 2.43 1.59 -9.31
C THR A 290 3.38 1.76 -10.50
N GLU A 291 4.68 1.92 -10.22
CA GLU A 291 5.79 2.13 -11.17
C GLU A 291 5.85 1.08 -12.30
N LYS A 292 5.49 -0.17 -11.99
CA LYS A 292 5.61 -1.32 -12.92
C LYS A 292 4.34 -1.58 -13.73
N THR A 293 3.20 -1.03 -13.30
CA THR A 293 1.88 -1.39 -13.87
C THR A 293 1.24 -0.26 -14.65
N ILE A 294 1.60 1.00 -14.36
CA ILE A 294 0.95 2.17 -14.97
C ILE A 294 1.91 2.87 -15.94
N ASN A 295 1.46 3.07 -17.17
CA ASN A 295 2.18 3.85 -18.16
C ASN A 295 1.87 5.35 -17.99
N ARG A 296 2.74 6.06 -17.25
CA ARG A 296 2.59 7.48 -16.94
C ARG A 296 2.63 8.40 -18.17
N GLN A 297 3.35 7.99 -19.22
CA GLN A 297 3.39 8.75 -20.46
C GLN A 297 2.07 8.64 -21.25
N ASN A 298 1.47 7.44 -21.26
CA ASN A 298 0.14 7.22 -21.80
C ASN A 298 -0.92 8.04 -21.04
N GLU A 299 -0.89 7.99 -19.71
CA GLU A 299 -1.80 8.77 -18.86
C GLU A 299 -1.75 10.26 -19.18
N LYS A 300 -0.55 10.85 -19.25
CA LYS A 300 -0.38 12.29 -19.53
C LYS A 300 -0.95 12.70 -20.88
N VAL A 301 -0.73 11.90 -21.92
CA VAL A 301 -1.24 12.20 -23.27
C VAL A 301 -2.76 12.07 -23.29
N ASN A 302 -3.31 10.98 -22.74
CA ASN A 302 -4.74 10.73 -22.79
C ASN A 302 -5.51 11.74 -21.91
N SER A 303 -4.99 12.11 -20.73
CA SER A 303 -5.61 13.16 -19.91
C SER A 303 -5.59 14.52 -20.60
N SER A 304 -4.55 14.82 -21.40
CA SER A 304 -4.53 16.05 -22.21
C SER A 304 -5.58 16.04 -23.32
N ILE A 305 -5.85 14.89 -23.93
CA ILE A 305 -6.92 14.74 -24.93
C ILE A 305 -8.28 14.89 -24.25
N ALA A 306 -8.48 14.24 -23.10
CA ALA A 306 -9.70 14.36 -22.31
C ALA A 306 -10.00 15.81 -21.91
N LEU A 307 -8.98 16.58 -21.50
CA LEU A 307 -9.12 18.02 -21.25
C LEU A 307 -9.56 18.79 -22.50
N GLN A 308 -9.00 18.50 -23.67
CA GLN A 308 -9.41 19.15 -24.94
C GLN A 308 -10.86 18.83 -25.33
N LEU A 309 -11.36 17.66 -24.94
CA LEU A 309 -12.75 17.25 -25.09
C LEU A 309 -13.68 17.86 -24.02
N GLY A 310 -13.13 18.57 -23.04
CA GLY A 310 -13.88 19.15 -21.91
C GLY A 310 -14.31 18.12 -20.87
N LEU A 311 -13.66 16.96 -20.81
CA LEU A 311 -14.00 15.85 -19.92
C LEU A 311 -13.17 15.84 -18.62
N ASP A 312 -11.90 16.22 -18.67
CA ASP A 312 -11.01 16.26 -17.49
C ASP A 312 -10.83 17.70 -16.97
N SER A 313 -10.36 17.81 -15.74
CA SER A 313 -9.87 19.04 -15.12
C SER A 313 -8.51 19.45 -15.68
N ARG A 314 -8.20 20.75 -15.61
CA ARG A 314 -6.92 21.26 -16.10
C ARG A 314 -5.77 20.72 -15.26
N THR A 315 -4.84 20.04 -15.93
CA THR A 315 -3.58 19.60 -15.31
C THR A 315 -2.58 20.77 -15.30
N ILE A 316 -2.13 21.13 -14.11
CA ILE A 316 -1.12 22.19 -13.87
C ILE A 316 0.27 21.61 -13.99
N TYR A 317 0.47 20.40 -13.46
CA TYR A 317 1.75 19.72 -13.45
C TYR A 317 1.56 18.20 -13.57
N PHE A 318 2.47 17.55 -14.29
CA PHE A 318 2.53 16.10 -14.39
C PHE A 318 3.99 15.65 -14.56
N ASN A 319 4.47 14.86 -13.61
CA ASN A 319 5.80 14.23 -13.69
C ASN A 319 5.68 12.82 -14.25
N GLU A 320 6.21 12.60 -15.46
CA GLU A 320 6.15 11.29 -16.14
C GLU A 320 7.02 10.21 -15.49
N MET A 321 8.02 10.59 -14.69
CA MET A 321 8.90 9.65 -14.01
C MET A 321 8.34 9.22 -12.65
N THR A 322 7.84 10.17 -11.86
CA THR A 322 7.35 9.90 -10.50
C THR A 322 5.86 9.65 -10.46
N GLY A 323 5.11 10.00 -11.51
CA GLY A 323 3.65 9.96 -11.59
C GLY A 323 2.91 11.05 -10.80
N LEU A 324 3.62 11.99 -10.16
CA LEU A 324 3.00 13.11 -9.46
C LEU A 324 2.17 13.97 -10.43
N LYS A 325 0.87 14.14 -10.13
CA LYS A 325 -0.06 14.95 -10.92
C LYS A 325 -0.70 16.02 -10.05
N ILE A 326 -0.77 17.25 -10.55
CA ILE A 326 -1.46 18.38 -9.91
C ILE A 326 -2.50 18.93 -10.88
N THR A 327 -3.76 19.03 -10.44
CA THR A 327 -4.87 19.57 -11.23
C THR A 327 -5.59 20.71 -10.51
N GLU A 328 -6.36 21.49 -11.25
CA GLU A 328 -7.35 22.41 -10.66
C GLU A 328 -8.43 21.61 -9.92
N PHE A 329 -8.83 22.06 -8.73
CA PHE A 329 -9.95 21.48 -8.00
C PHE A 329 -11.27 21.89 -8.65
N ILE A 330 -12.17 20.91 -8.83
CA ILE A 330 -13.49 21.15 -9.39
C ILE A 330 -14.40 21.64 -8.25
N THR A 331 -14.68 22.93 -8.22
CA THR A 331 -15.47 23.58 -7.16
C THR A 331 -16.95 23.20 -7.23
N ASP A 332 -17.62 23.25 -6.07
CA ASP A 332 -19.05 22.96 -5.91
C ASP A 332 -19.48 21.64 -6.56
N ALA A 333 -18.64 20.61 -6.41
CA ALA A 333 -18.81 19.33 -7.07
C ALA A 333 -19.25 18.20 -6.12
N GLU A 334 -20.06 17.30 -6.67
CA GLU A 334 -20.46 16.01 -6.09
C GLU A 334 -19.66 14.90 -6.79
N THR A 335 -18.79 14.21 -6.05
CA THR A 335 -18.26 12.91 -6.49
C THR A 335 -19.41 11.91 -6.53
N LEU A 336 -19.64 11.27 -7.68
CA LEU A 336 -20.68 10.26 -7.77
C LEU A 336 -20.28 8.98 -7.02
N ASN A 337 -21.27 8.22 -6.61
CA ASN A 337 -21.12 6.90 -5.99
C ASN A 337 -22.16 5.95 -6.62
N PRO A 338 -22.11 4.64 -6.36
CA PRO A 338 -23.05 3.68 -6.96
C PRO A 338 -24.53 4.07 -6.82
N THR A 339 -24.90 4.74 -5.72
CA THR A 339 -26.28 5.18 -5.47
C THR A 339 -26.64 6.45 -6.25
N THR A 340 -25.76 7.46 -6.27
CA THR A 340 -26.04 8.73 -6.95
C THR A 340 -25.91 8.59 -8.47
N ALA A 341 -25.06 7.69 -8.98
CA ALA A 341 -24.96 7.35 -10.40
C ALA A 341 -26.27 6.79 -10.98
N LYS A 342 -27.05 6.05 -10.17
CA LYS A 342 -28.37 5.51 -10.55
C LYS A 342 -29.46 6.56 -10.79
N ARG A 343 -29.25 7.81 -10.40
CA ARG A 343 -30.25 8.87 -10.66
C ARG A 343 -30.33 9.11 -12.17
N GLU A 344 -31.53 9.15 -12.74
CA GLU A 344 -31.72 9.28 -14.20
C GLU A 344 -30.97 10.49 -14.80
N GLY A 345 -30.96 11.64 -14.11
CA GLY A 345 -30.21 12.82 -14.56
C GLY A 345 -28.70 12.57 -14.63
N ASN A 346 -28.15 11.79 -13.70
CA ASN A 346 -26.73 11.44 -13.69
C ASN A 346 -26.42 10.37 -14.74
N MET A 347 -27.32 9.40 -14.98
CA MET A 347 -27.20 8.44 -16.09
C MET A 347 -27.09 9.14 -17.45
N GLU A 348 -27.88 10.20 -17.67
CA GLU A 348 -27.82 11.02 -18.88
C GLU A 348 -26.45 11.73 -19.02
N LEU A 349 -25.96 12.34 -17.93
CA LEU A 349 -24.65 13.00 -17.94
C LEU A 349 -23.51 12.01 -18.21
N ILE A 350 -23.51 10.86 -17.54
CA ILE A 350 -22.51 9.80 -17.74
C ILE A 350 -22.54 9.32 -19.19
N ALA A 351 -23.73 9.03 -19.73
CA ALA A 351 -23.88 8.60 -21.11
C ALA A 351 -23.33 9.64 -22.11
N ASN A 352 -23.56 10.93 -21.86
CA ASN A 352 -23.06 12.00 -22.73
C ASN A 352 -21.54 12.19 -22.64
N VAL A 353 -20.94 12.04 -21.44
CA VAL A 353 -19.48 12.02 -21.26
C VAL A 353 -18.85 10.87 -22.05
N LEU A 354 -19.36 9.65 -21.89
CA LEU A 354 -18.86 8.48 -22.63
C LEU A 354 -19.03 8.65 -24.14
N LYS A 355 -20.18 9.14 -24.61
CA LYS A 355 -20.37 9.43 -26.05
C LYS A 355 -19.37 10.45 -26.57
N THR A 356 -19.13 11.53 -25.82
CA THR A 356 -18.17 12.56 -26.21
C THR A 356 -16.79 11.98 -26.40
N LEU A 357 -16.34 11.11 -25.47
CA LEU A 357 -15.07 10.39 -25.60
C LEU A 357 -15.07 9.46 -26.81
N HIS A 358 -16.03 8.53 -26.86
CA HIS A 358 -16.04 7.42 -27.80
C HIS A 358 -16.27 7.87 -29.26
N THR A 359 -16.91 9.02 -29.47
CA THR A 359 -17.19 9.59 -30.80
C THR A 359 -16.27 10.76 -31.17
N SER A 360 -15.27 11.06 -30.34
CA SER A 360 -14.35 12.19 -30.52
C SER A 360 -13.49 12.13 -31.79
N GLY A 361 -13.33 10.95 -32.39
CA GLY A 361 -12.39 10.71 -33.48
C GLY A 361 -10.92 10.78 -33.07
N GLN A 362 -10.64 10.88 -31.77
CA GLN A 362 -9.29 10.83 -31.22
C GLN A 362 -8.76 9.40 -31.22
N LYS A 363 -7.45 9.26 -30.98
CA LYS A 363 -6.82 7.96 -30.73
C LYS A 363 -5.86 8.09 -29.56
N PHE A 364 -5.99 7.21 -28.58
CA PHE A 364 -5.07 7.11 -27.45
C PHE A 364 -3.78 6.39 -27.84
N MET A 365 -2.74 6.58 -27.02
CA MET A 365 -1.39 6.12 -27.37
C MET A 365 -1.27 4.61 -27.46
N VAL A 366 -2.01 3.89 -26.62
CA VAL A 366 -1.95 2.43 -26.50
C VAL A 366 -3.28 1.80 -26.85
N ASP A 367 -3.22 0.67 -27.53
CA ASP A 367 -4.35 -0.25 -27.65
C ASP A 367 -4.27 -1.20 -26.44
N PHE A 368 -5.38 -1.45 -25.76
CA PHE A 368 -5.42 -2.26 -24.54
C PHE A 368 -6.38 -3.43 -24.74
N ASP A 369 -5.92 -4.66 -24.49
CA ASP A 369 -6.79 -5.83 -24.42
C ASP A 369 -6.84 -6.33 -22.97
N PRO A 370 -8.01 -6.25 -22.30
CA PRO A 370 -8.19 -6.75 -20.95
C PRO A 370 -7.91 -8.25 -20.79
N PHE A 371 -8.09 -9.08 -21.83
CA PHE A 371 -7.78 -10.52 -21.76
C PHE A 371 -6.28 -10.74 -21.63
N ASP A 372 -5.48 -10.07 -22.46
CA ASP A 372 -4.02 -10.05 -22.33
C ASP A 372 -3.59 -9.47 -20.97
N GLY A 373 -4.32 -8.45 -20.51
CA GLY A 373 -4.15 -7.86 -19.19
C GLY A 373 -4.37 -8.85 -18.04
N THR A 374 -5.40 -9.69 -18.12
CA THR A 374 -5.67 -10.74 -17.13
C THR A 374 -4.52 -11.76 -17.08
N GLU A 375 -4.01 -12.20 -18.23
CA GLU A 375 -2.86 -13.11 -18.28
C GLU A 375 -1.57 -12.45 -17.78
N TYR A 376 -1.41 -11.14 -18.02
CA TYR A 376 -0.30 -10.38 -17.46
C TYR A 376 -0.34 -10.39 -15.93
N TYR A 377 -1.48 -10.07 -15.31
CA TYR A 377 -1.60 -10.08 -13.85
C TYR A 377 -1.52 -11.49 -13.25
N GLU A 378 -1.94 -12.53 -13.98
CA GLU A 378 -1.67 -13.92 -13.62
C GLU A 378 -0.16 -14.17 -13.47
N LYS A 379 0.65 -13.71 -14.43
CA LYS A 379 2.13 -13.83 -14.35
C LYS A 379 2.69 -13.03 -13.18
N VAL A 380 2.27 -11.78 -13.02
CA VAL A 380 2.72 -10.92 -11.91
C VAL A 380 2.40 -11.55 -10.55
N LEU A 381 1.19 -12.12 -10.39
CA LEU A 381 0.79 -12.83 -9.18
C LEU A 381 1.73 -14.00 -8.88
N LEU A 382 2.03 -14.83 -9.88
CA LEU A 382 2.89 -16.01 -9.71
C LEU A 382 4.35 -15.62 -9.44
N GLU A 383 4.86 -14.57 -10.10
CA GLU A 383 6.21 -14.02 -9.86
C GLU A 383 6.34 -13.46 -8.44
N ALA A 384 5.25 -12.93 -7.88
CA ALA A 384 5.17 -12.50 -6.49
C ALA A 384 4.94 -13.65 -5.48
N ASN A 385 5.05 -14.92 -5.91
CA ASN A 385 4.74 -16.12 -5.11
C ASN A 385 3.30 -16.16 -4.57
N GLY A 386 2.37 -15.44 -5.20
CA GLY A 386 0.97 -15.50 -4.90
C GLY A 386 0.32 -16.80 -5.38
N LYS A 387 -0.90 -17.07 -4.89
CA LYS A 387 -1.66 -18.27 -5.25
C LYS A 387 -2.86 -17.88 -6.09
N LEU A 388 -3.07 -18.60 -7.19
CA LEU A 388 -4.30 -18.51 -7.97
C LEU A 388 -5.49 -18.95 -7.11
N PHE A 389 -6.68 -18.43 -7.44
CA PHE A 389 -7.91 -18.92 -6.85
C PHE A 389 -8.07 -20.43 -7.11
N ARG A 390 -8.69 -21.13 -6.16
CA ARG A 390 -8.74 -22.60 -6.13
C ARG A 390 -9.20 -23.25 -7.44
N ASP A 391 -10.16 -22.65 -8.13
CA ASP A 391 -10.74 -23.13 -9.39
C ASP A 391 -10.42 -22.24 -10.59
N TYR A 392 -9.44 -21.34 -10.48
CA TYR A 392 -9.11 -20.36 -11.51
C TYR A 392 -8.84 -20.98 -12.87
N LEU A 393 -8.06 -22.07 -12.92
CA LEU A 393 -7.70 -22.70 -14.20
C LEU A 393 -8.92 -23.27 -14.94
N ASP A 394 -9.90 -23.81 -14.20
CA ASP A 394 -11.15 -24.33 -14.79
C ASP A 394 -12.04 -23.19 -15.30
N ILE A 395 -12.10 -22.08 -14.55
CA ILE A 395 -12.84 -20.89 -14.95
C ILE A 395 -12.17 -20.22 -16.16
N LYS A 396 -10.83 -20.10 -16.16
CA LYS A 396 -10.05 -19.53 -17.28
C LYS A 396 -10.31 -20.26 -18.59
N GLN A 397 -10.41 -21.60 -18.57
CA GLN A 397 -10.72 -22.39 -19.77
C GLN A 397 -12.09 -22.06 -20.38
N LYS A 398 -13.06 -21.62 -19.58
CA LYS A 398 -14.40 -21.21 -20.03
C LYS A 398 -14.46 -19.73 -20.39
N PHE A 399 -13.66 -18.92 -19.71
CA PHE A 399 -13.64 -17.47 -19.84
C PHE A 399 -12.84 -16.98 -21.07
N MET A 400 -11.62 -17.49 -21.29
CA MET A 400 -10.75 -17.02 -22.38
C MET A 400 -11.38 -17.15 -23.78
N PRO A 401 -12.17 -18.20 -24.12
CA PRO A 401 -12.86 -18.28 -25.41
C PRO A 401 -13.82 -17.12 -25.71
N LEU A 402 -14.27 -16.37 -24.69
CA LEU A 402 -15.13 -15.21 -24.91
C LEU A 402 -14.41 -14.08 -25.66
N GLN A 403 -13.08 -14.07 -25.69
CA GLN A 403 -12.29 -13.13 -26.52
C GLN A 403 -12.56 -13.37 -28.01
N GLU A 404 -12.57 -14.63 -28.46
CA GLU A 404 -12.90 -14.99 -29.84
C GLU A 404 -14.36 -14.67 -30.16
N GLU A 405 -15.28 -14.94 -29.24
CA GLU A 405 -16.69 -14.60 -29.42
C GLU A 405 -16.91 -13.08 -29.56
N LEU A 406 -16.20 -12.26 -28.76
CA LEU A 406 -16.23 -10.80 -28.90
C LEU A 406 -15.70 -10.34 -30.27
N ASN A 407 -14.62 -10.96 -30.75
CA ASN A 407 -14.06 -10.67 -32.07
C ASN A 407 -15.04 -11.02 -33.19
N ASP A 408 -15.74 -12.16 -33.10
CA ASP A 408 -16.76 -12.58 -34.06
C ASP A 408 -17.98 -11.66 -34.05
N LEU A 409 -18.36 -11.15 -32.88
CA LEU A 409 -19.40 -10.12 -32.74
C LEU A 409 -18.95 -8.73 -33.27
N GLY A 410 -17.64 -8.55 -33.48
CA GLY A 410 -17.00 -7.37 -34.06
C GLY A 410 -16.74 -6.25 -33.05
N LEU A 411 -15.48 -5.96 -32.75
CA LEU A 411 -15.11 -4.88 -31.84
C LEU A 411 -15.16 -3.50 -32.53
N ASN A 412 -15.61 -2.49 -31.79
CA ASN A 412 -15.51 -1.09 -32.19
C ASN A 412 -14.46 -0.38 -31.33
N THR A 413 -13.21 -0.43 -31.80
CA THR A 413 -12.07 0.11 -31.07
C THR A 413 -12.01 1.64 -31.15
N VAL A 414 -12.19 2.29 -30.00
CA VAL A 414 -12.20 3.76 -29.82
C VAL A 414 -11.45 4.13 -28.54
N PRO A 415 -11.14 5.41 -28.28
CA PRO A 415 -10.64 5.84 -26.98
C PRO A 415 -11.64 5.49 -25.88
N CYS A 416 -11.15 4.79 -24.86
CA CYS A 416 -11.92 4.38 -23.67
C CYS A 416 -11.18 4.80 -22.40
N HIS A 417 -11.94 5.08 -21.36
CA HIS A 417 -11.43 5.36 -20.03
C HIS A 417 -10.88 4.10 -19.36
N LEU A 418 -11.54 2.95 -19.57
CA LEU A 418 -11.18 1.62 -19.06
C LEU A 418 -11.29 1.44 -17.54
N ASP A 419 -11.67 2.49 -16.81
CA ASP A 419 -11.88 2.47 -15.36
C ASP A 419 -13.06 3.37 -14.94
N CYS A 420 -14.24 3.12 -15.51
CA CYS A 420 -15.44 3.95 -15.29
C CYS A 420 -16.12 3.69 -13.93
N LEU A 421 -15.36 3.78 -12.84
CA LEU A 421 -15.89 3.78 -11.47
C LEU A 421 -16.75 5.03 -11.24
N PRO A 422 -17.86 4.94 -10.47
CA PRO A 422 -18.69 6.11 -10.19
C PRO A 422 -17.89 7.25 -9.52
N GLU A 423 -16.88 6.92 -8.72
CA GLU A 423 -16.01 7.90 -8.03
C GLU A 423 -15.15 8.73 -9.00
N ASN A 424 -14.93 8.24 -10.22
CA ASN A 424 -14.20 8.96 -11.27
C ASN A 424 -15.09 9.97 -12.00
N PHE A 425 -16.41 10.00 -11.74
CA PHE A 425 -17.33 10.98 -12.27
C PHE A 425 -17.61 12.10 -11.25
N ILE A 426 -17.20 13.32 -11.58
CA ILE A 426 -17.29 14.49 -10.70
C ILE A 426 -18.31 15.47 -11.28
N LYS A 427 -19.49 15.56 -10.64
CA LYS A 427 -20.59 16.42 -11.09
C LYS A 427 -20.42 17.82 -10.54
N SER A 428 -20.23 18.82 -11.38
CA SER A 428 -20.15 20.23 -10.98
C SER A 428 -21.40 20.98 -11.42
N GLY A 429 -22.17 21.49 -10.45
CA GLY A 429 -23.51 22.01 -10.72
C GLY A 429 -24.45 20.95 -11.30
N GLU A 430 -25.47 21.34 -12.06
CA GLU A 430 -26.49 20.38 -12.53
C GLU A 430 -26.19 19.71 -13.87
N ASN A 431 -25.39 20.33 -14.73
CA ASN A 431 -25.26 19.93 -16.14
C ASN A 431 -23.85 19.54 -16.58
N THR A 432 -22.86 19.66 -15.69
CA THR A 432 -21.47 19.39 -16.03
C THR A 432 -20.98 18.17 -15.26
N LEU A 433 -20.44 17.21 -15.97
CA LEU A 433 -19.83 16.01 -15.39
C LEU A 433 -18.43 15.86 -15.96
N TYR A 434 -17.45 15.81 -15.07
CA TYR A 434 -16.06 15.53 -15.42
C TYR A 434 -15.79 14.04 -15.23
N LEU A 435 -14.91 13.49 -16.05
CA LEU A 435 -14.34 12.16 -15.93
C LEU A 435 -12.85 12.31 -15.69
N ILE A 436 -12.41 11.88 -14.51
CA ILE A 436 -11.03 12.01 -14.02
C ILE A 436 -10.36 10.63 -13.92
N ASP A 437 -9.07 10.63 -13.63
CA ASP A 437 -8.24 9.42 -13.40
C ASP A 437 -8.00 8.52 -14.63
N TRP A 438 -7.40 9.10 -15.67
CA TRP A 438 -7.10 8.48 -16.96
C TRP A 438 -5.91 7.48 -16.94
N GLU A 439 -5.54 6.90 -15.81
CA GLU A 439 -4.31 6.11 -15.66
C GLU A 439 -4.35 4.76 -16.41
N TYR A 440 -5.55 4.19 -16.58
CA TYR A 440 -5.79 2.95 -17.34
C TYR A 440 -6.22 3.19 -18.79
N SER A 441 -6.48 4.44 -19.17
CA SER A 441 -7.09 4.77 -20.46
C SER A 441 -6.31 4.27 -21.67
N GLY A 442 -7.02 3.84 -22.71
CA GLY A 442 -6.45 3.24 -23.90
C GLY A 442 -7.51 3.06 -24.99
N ASN A 443 -7.13 2.56 -26.17
CA ASN A 443 -8.12 2.20 -27.18
C ASN A 443 -8.59 0.76 -26.98
N TYR A 444 -9.90 0.57 -26.87
CA TYR A 444 -10.53 -0.75 -26.81
C TYR A 444 -11.98 -0.67 -27.30
N ASP A 445 -12.75 -1.75 -27.14
CA ASP A 445 -14.15 -1.76 -27.52
C ASP A 445 -14.99 -0.75 -26.72
N ILE A 446 -15.78 0.03 -27.47
CA ILE A 446 -16.66 1.07 -26.96
C ILE A 446 -17.60 0.62 -25.83
N LEU A 447 -18.01 -0.66 -25.81
CA LEU A 447 -18.97 -1.18 -24.84
C LEU A 447 -18.31 -1.60 -23.52
N PHE A 448 -16.98 -1.61 -23.43
CA PHE A 448 -16.27 -1.89 -22.20
C PHE A 448 -16.63 -0.85 -21.11
N ASP A 449 -16.48 0.44 -21.42
CA ASP A 449 -16.81 1.53 -20.50
C ASP A 449 -18.31 1.59 -20.16
N VAL A 450 -19.18 1.25 -21.13
CA VAL A 450 -20.64 1.21 -20.93
C VAL A 450 -21.02 0.07 -19.97
N ALA A 451 -20.40 -1.10 -20.15
CA ALA A 451 -20.57 -2.24 -19.25
C ALA A 451 -20.02 -1.92 -17.85
N ALA A 452 -18.89 -1.21 -17.77
CA ALA A 452 -18.26 -0.81 -16.51
C ALA A 452 -19.21 -0.01 -15.62
N VAL A 453 -19.83 1.06 -16.15
CA VAL A 453 -20.77 1.88 -15.35
C VAL A 453 -21.90 1.04 -14.75
N SER A 454 -22.48 0.13 -15.54
CA SER A 454 -23.58 -0.74 -15.08
C SER A 454 -23.10 -1.74 -14.01
N LEU A 455 -21.92 -2.34 -14.19
CA LEU A 455 -21.34 -3.30 -13.27
C LEU A 455 -20.96 -2.64 -11.93
N GLU A 456 -20.21 -1.54 -11.99
CA GLU A 456 -19.67 -0.84 -10.81
C GLU A 456 -20.77 -0.17 -9.98
N CYS A 457 -21.81 0.32 -10.63
CA CYS A 457 -22.96 0.89 -9.94
C CYS A 457 -24.00 -0.16 -9.52
N SER A 458 -23.80 -1.45 -9.84
CA SER A 458 -24.75 -2.53 -9.55
C SER A 458 -26.16 -2.21 -10.07
N TYR A 459 -26.27 -1.82 -11.33
CA TYR A 459 -27.56 -1.51 -11.95
C TYR A 459 -28.45 -2.76 -12.01
N SER A 460 -29.73 -2.56 -11.69
CA SER A 460 -30.78 -3.53 -11.99
C SER A 460 -31.05 -3.56 -13.51
N LYS A 461 -31.77 -4.58 -13.97
CA LYS A 461 -32.09 -4.72 -15.39
C LYS A 461 -32.84 -3.51 -15.98
N ASP A 462 -33.76 -2.92 -15.21
CA ASP A 462 -34.49 -1.72 -15.64
C ASP A 462 -33.58 -0.47 -15.69
N GLU A 463 -32.64 -0.36 -14.74
CA GLU A 463 -31.64 0.71 -14.72
C GLU A 463 -30.64 0.59 -15.87
N GLU A 464 -30.21 -0.62 -16.21
CA GLU A 464 -29.38 -0.91 -17.39
C GLU A 464 -30.10 -0.55 -18.68
N ASP A 465 -31.36 -1.00 -18.85
CA ASP A 465 -32.14 -0.68 -20.05
C ASP A 465 -32.33 0.83 -20.21
N LEU A 466 -32.55 1.57 -19.11
CA LEU A 466 -32.63 3.02 -19.12
C LEU A 466 -31.30 3.66 -19.52
N PHE A 467 -30.19 3.27 -18.88
CA PHE A 467 -28.86 3.80 -19.16
C PHE A 467 -28.41 3.52 -20.59
N PHE A 468 -28.57 2.28 -21.06
CA PHE A 468 -28.26 1.91 -22.44
C PHE A 468 -29.10 2.72 -23.42
N LYS A 469 -30.39 2.94 -23.14
CA LYS A 469 -31.21 3.81 -23.99
C LYS A 469 -30.70 5.25 -24.01
N LYS A 470 -30.21 5.79 -22.89
CA LYS A 470 -29.53 7.11 -22.89
C LYS A 470 -28.27 7.08 -23.75
N TYR A 471 -27.47 6.03 -23.65
CA TYR A 471 -26.20 5.89 -24.39
C TYR A 471 -26.40 5.69 -25.90
N PHE A 472 -27.14 4.67 -26.32
CA PHE A 472 -27.35 4.38 -27.74
C PHE A 472 -28.36 5.33 -28.41
N GLY A 473 -29.23 5.97 -27.62
CA GLY A 473 -30.39 6.73 -28.13
C GLY A 473 -31.58 5.84 -28.53
N ASN A 474 -31.39 4.52 -28.50
CA ASN A 474 -32.37 3.48 -28.77
C ASN A 474 -32.05 2.23 -27.91
N ASN A 475 -32.80 1.15 -28.10
CA ASN A 475 -32.47 -0.10 -27.40
C ASN A 475 -31.24 -0.75 -28.04
N PRO A 476 -30.29 -1.27 -27.24
CA PRO A 476 -29.14 -2.01 -27.76
C PRO A 476 -29.59 -3.24 -28.55
N SER A 477 -28.81 -3.61 -29.57
CA SER A 477 -29.04 -4.83 -30.35
C SER A 477 -28.81 -6.09 -29.50
N ILE A 478 -29.17 -7.26 -30.01
CA ILE A 478 -28.91 -8.53 -29.33
C ILE A 478 -27.40 -8.76 -29.22
N GLU A 479 -26.66 -8.38 -30.27
CA GLU A 479 -25.21 -8.43 -30.35
C GLU A 479 -24.56 -7.49 -29.33
N ASP A 480 -25.04 -6.24 -29.21
CA ASP A 480 -24.53 -5.29 -28.22
C ASP A 480 -24.75 -5.79 -26.79
N ARG A 481 -25.93 -6.36 -26.51
CA ARG A 481 -26.23 -6.95 -25.20
C ARG A 481 -25.27 -8.09 -24.88
N LYS A 482 -24.99 -8.97 -25.84
CA LYS A 482 -24.00 -10.05 -25.64
C LYS A 482 -22.61 -9.50 -25.34
N LYS A 483 -22.14 -8.50 -26.10
CA LYS A 483 -20.84 -7.85 -25.84
C LYS A 483 -20.78 -7.23 -24.44
N ILE A 484 -21.84 -6.53 -24.02
CA ILE A 484 -21.92 -5.93 -22.68
C ILE A 484 -21.79 -7.01 -21.60
N GLU A 485 -22.50 -8.14 -21.72
CA GLU A 485 -22.39 -9.23 -20.73
C GLU A 485 -20.98 -9.84 -20.70
N ILE A 486 -20.35 -10.06 -21.86
CA ILE A 486 -18.96 -10.53 -21.92
C ILE A 486 -18.02 -9.50 -21.26
N HIS A 487 -18.18 -8.20 -21.54
CA HIS A 487 -17.36 -7.15 -20.94
C HIS A 487 -17.55 -7.04 -19.42
N LYS A 488 -18.74 -7.31 -18.87
CA LYS A 488 -18.94 -7.39 -17.42
C LYS A 488 -18.15 -8.54 -16.80
N ILE A 489 -18.19 -9.72 -17.41
CA ILE A 489 -17.41 -10.89 -16.99
C ILE A 489 -15.91 -10.56 -17.06
N MET A 490 -15.47 -10.00 -18.19
CA MET A 490 -14.09 -9.60 -18.44
C MET A 490 -13.58 -8.65 -17.36
N GLN A 491 -14.33 -7.61 -17.01
CA GLN A 491 -13.92 -6.66 -15.97
C GLN A 491 -13.73 -7.34 -14.61
N ASP A 492 -14.65 -8.20 -14.18
CA ASP A 492 -14.51 -8.92 -12.92
C ASP A 492 -13.30 -9.86 -12.92
N MET A 493 -13.04 -10.54 -14.04
CA MET A 493 -11.87 -11.42 -14.18
C MET A 493 -10.55 -10.65 -14.24
N TYR A 494 -10.54 -9.48 -14.89
CA TYR A 494 -9.38 -8.59 -14.93
C TYR A 494 -9.07 -7.98 -13.57
N TRP A 495 -10.05 -7.36 -12.92
CA TRP A 495 -9.85 -6.68 -11.64
C TRP A 495 -9.59 -7.64 -10.48
N SER A 496 -10.12 -8.86 -10.51
CA SER A 496 -9.76 -9.89 -9.54
C SER A 496 -8.30 -10.32 -9.67
N MET A 497 -7.79 -10.50 -10.89
CA MET A 497 -6.38 -10.84 -11.10
C MET A 497 -5.44 -9.69 -10.78
N TRP A 498 -5.80 -8.46 -11.16
CA TRP A 498 -5.07 -7.24 -10.78
C TRP A 498 -4.93 -7.12 -9.25
N SER A 499 -6.05 -7.27 -8.53
CA SER A 499 -6.05 -7.15 -7.07
C SER A 499 -5.35 -8.32 -6.40
N ALA A 500 -5.48 -9.55 -6.91
CA ALA A 500 -4.73 -10.69 -6.39
C ALA A 500 -3.23 -10.46 -6.51
N ALA A 501 -2.77 -9.94 -7.66
CA ALA A 501 -1.38 -9.60 -7.86
C ALA A 501 -0.92 -8.49 -6.88
N LYS A 502 -1.74 -7.47 -6.63
CA LYS A 502 -1.45 -6.43 -5.63
C LYS A 502 -1.36 -6.98 -4.20
N VAL A 503 -2.24 -7.89 -3.83
CA VAL A 503 -2.18 -8.61 -2.53
C VAL A 503 -0.87 -9.36 -2.39
N ALA A 504 -0.45 -10.11 -3.43
CA ALA A 504 0.83 -10.82 -3.42
C ALA A 504 2.04 -9.88 -3.40
N MET A 505 1.92 -8.67 -3.94
CA MET A 505 2.93 -7.61 -3.87
C MET A 505 2.91 -6.81 -2.56
N GLY A 506 2.08 -7.19 -1.59
CA GLY A 506 2.11 -6.62 -0.23
C GLY A 506 0.96 -5.67 0.13
N ASP A 507 -0.10 -5.59 -0.68
CA ASP A 507 -1.30 -4.79 -0.36
C ASP A 507 -2.46 -5.67 0.16
N PRO A 508 -2.53 -5.95 1.47
CA PRO A 508 -3.49 -6.90 2.05
C PRO A 508 -4.94 -6.43 1.96
N PHE A 509 -5.18 -5.12 1.79
CA PHE A 509 -6.53 -4.53 1.86
C PHE A 509 -7.39 -4.87 0.65
N LEU A 510 -6.79 -5.46 -0.38
CA LEU A 510 -7.47 -5.86 -1.61
C LEU A 510 -7.87 -7.35 -1.61
N GLU A 511 -7.62 -8.12 -0.54
CA GLU A 511 -7.93 -9.58 -0.51
C GLU A 511 -9.43 -9.86 -0.68
N ASP A 512 -10.28 -9.20 0.11
CA ASP A 512 -11.73 -9.36 0.02
C ASP A 512 -12.26 -8.85 -1.33
N TYR A 513 -11.79 -7.67 -1.76
CA TYR A 513 -12.13 -7.10 -3.07
C TYR A 513 -11.81 -8.07 -4.22
N SER A 514 -10.63 -8.69 -4.18
CA SER A 514 -10.16 -9.65 -5.16
C SER A 514 -11.05 -10.88 -5.25
N LEU A 515 -11.42 -11.44 -4.09
CA LEU A 515 -12.26 -12.61 -3.99
C LEU A 515 -13.71 -12.32 -4.42
N ASP A 516 -14.28 -11.17 -4.02
CA ASP A 516 -15.64 -10.77 -4.38
C ASP A 516 -15.78 -10.57 -5.89
N ARG A 517 -14.83 -9.87 -6.51
CA ARG A 517 -14.75 -9.71 -7.98
C ARG A 517 -14.70 -11.07 -8.68
N TYR A 518 -13.81 -11.96 -8.21
CA TYR A 518 -13.64 -13.28 -8.82
C TYR A 518 -14.92 -14.12 -8.72
N ASN A 519 -15.58 -14.12 -7.56
CA ASN A 519 -16.83 -14.86 -7.36
C ASN A 519 -17.97 -14.30 -8.22
N ARG A 520 -18.10 -12.98 -8.32
CA ARG A 520 -19.11 -12.34 -9.18
C ARG A 520 -18.85 -12.62 -10.65
N GLY A 521 -17.61 -12.52 -11.11
CA GLY A 521 -17.20 -12.86 -12.48
C GLY A 521 -17.55 -14.30 -12.85
N LYS A 522 -17.33 -15.24 -11.92
CA LYS A 522 -17.72 -16.66 -12.09
C LYS A 522 -19.22 -16.86 -12.21
N GLU A 523 -20.00 -16.19 -11.37
CA GLU A 523 -21.45 -16.28 -11.41
C GLU A 523 -21.99 -15.72 -12.74
N ASN A 524 -21.48 -14.56 -13.16
CA ASN A 524 -21.83 -13.96 -14.45
C ASN A 524 -21.44 -14.87 -15.63
N LEU A 525 -20.27 -15.51 -15.58
CA LEU A 525 -19.83 -16.46 -16.60
C LEU A 525 -20.73 -17.70 -16.65
N ALA A 526 -21.10 -18.26 -15.49
CA ALA A 526 -22.00 -19.41 -15.40
C ALA A 526 -23.39 -19.08 -16.00
N ASN A 527 -23.93 -17.91 -15.64
CA ASN A 527 -25.19 -17.40 -16.19
C ASN A 527 -25.12 -17.19 -17.71
N TYR A 528 -24.02 -16.62 -18.22
CA TYR A 528 -23.82 -16.41 -19.66
C TYR A 528 -23.77 -17.72 -20.44
N LEU A 529 -23.06 -18.72 -19.92
CA LEU A 529 -22.93 -20.04 -20.54
C LEU A 529 -24.16 -20.94 -20.32
N ASN A 530 -25.09 -20.54 -19.46
CA ASN A 530 -26.25 -21.33 -19.02
C ASN A 530 -25.86 -22.65 -18.32
N VAL A 531 -24.86 -22.63 -17.43
CA VAL A 531 -24.31 -23.81 -16.74
C VAL A 531 -24.38 -23.69 -15.23
#